data_AF-R6ZRU3-F1
#
_entry.id   AF-R6ZRU3-F1
#
_cell.length_a   1.000
_cell.length_b   1.000
_cell.length_c   1.000
_cell.angle_alpha   90.00
_cell.angle_beta   90.00
_cell.angle_gamma   90.00
#
_symmetry.space_group_name_H-M   'P 1'
#
loop_
_entity.id
_entity.type
_entity.pdbx_description
1 polymer ?
#
loop_
_entity_poly.entity_id
_entity_poly.type
_entity_poly.pdbx_seq_one_letter_code
_entity_poly.pdbx_strand_id
1 'polypeptide(L)'
;MEKKVDRLLAAFYMLLAVGSRIAYFMVNTGSFSDPYGYYAHSVIKQGSREPMLTSGLAYAYTQNLSKLLGFSGNRLDAVMVYQTVLQVLWILLLFFSMRLLFGKAAGYVSGLLILGSPFLLKTLITVTPENYLMLRIAVLMFLLGIFIRKTEKSGWHRSSLCELCLMVLGFGTGVVITWNFLGFVIVLITAYVLACNKRSLKQGLWEERREAEEKHYKKLEKYQLMPVGSQLMILTVGTLIGMYATLMKYTGLTGISVGEQFLWWTAQYQSIQERLQDVSVVTTAYLGGSLLLGTVLGLVIKSIHSRRQWEALYSDVEVAEDEKILKDSKKDSKTEETKTEETETTIIETEKAETVIAETVQNVVVTEDGRQVKLLDNPLPVPKRHIKREMEFDLNDFSDGKDDFDI
;
A
#
# COMPACT_ATOMS: atom_id res chain seq x y z
N MET A 1 15.74 -12.85 -6.43
CA MET A 1 14.85 -13.90 -5.88
C MET A 1 13.52 -13.36 -5.33
N GLU A 2 13.47 -12.14 -4.79
CA GLU A 2 12.29 -11.58 -4.10
C GLU A 2 10.97 -11.50 -4.90
N LYS A 3 11.00 -11.19 -6.21
CA LYS A 3 9.77 -11.10 -7.04
C LYS A 3 9.08 -12.43 -7.28
N LYS A 4 9.83 -13.55 -7.28
CA LYS A 4 9.24 -14.90 -7.43
C LYS A 4 8.55 -15.32 -6.12
N VAL A 5 9.23 -15.13 -4.99
CA VAL A 5 8.68 -15.41 -3.65
C VAL A 5 7.41 -14.61 -3.39
N ASP A 6 7.39 -13.32 -3.69
CA ASP A 6 6.20 -12.49 -3.50
C ASP A 6 5.00 -12.93 -4.36
N ARG A 7 5.25 -13.40 -5.60
CA ARG A 7 4.18 -13.96 -6.45
C ARG A 7 3.64 -15.27 -5.88
N LEU A 8 4.51 -16.13 -5.37
CA LEU A 8 4.11 -17.38 -4.70
C LEU A 8 3.31 -17.11 -3.42
N LEU A 9 3.75 -16.16 -2.59
CA LEU A 9 3.02 -15.76 -1.38
C LEU A 9 1.65 -15.15 -1.71
N ALA A 10 1.56 -14.32 -2.74
CA ALA A 10 0.29 -13.81 -3.21
C ALA A 10 -0.63 -14.95 -3.70
N ALA A 11 -0.12 -15.86 -4.53
CA ALA A 11 -0.88 -17.02 -5.00
C ALA A 11 -1.36 -17.90 -3.84
N PHE A 12 -0.50 -18.14 -2.86
CA PHE A 12 -0.85 -18.89 -1.64
C PHE A 12 -1.95 -18.18 -0.85
N TYR A 13 -1.86 -16.86 -0.66
CA TYR A 13 -2.93 -16.07 -0.03
C TYR A 13 -4.27 -16.21 -0.77
N MET A 14 -4.24 -16.12 -2.10
CA MET A 14 -5.45 -16.27 -2.93
C MET A 14 -6.06 -17.66 -2.78
N LEU A 15 -5.24 -18.71 -2.85
CA LEU A 15 -5.68 -20.10 -2.65
C LEU A 15 -6.24 -20.31 -1.25
N LEU A 16 -5.60 -19.75 -0.23
CA LEU A 16 -6.07 -19.85 1.15
C LEU A 16 -7.40 -19.11 1.33
N ALA A 17 -7.56 -17.92 0.74
CA ALA A 17 -8.81 -17.17 0.74
C ALA A 17 -9.94 -17.95 0.07
N VAL A 18 -9.74 -18.39 -1.17
CA VAL A 18 -10.76 -19.15 -1.91
C VAL A 18 -11.05 -20.48 -1.20
N GLY A 19 -10.01 -21.26 -0.91
CA GLY A 19 -10.10 -22.59 -0.32
C GLY A 19 -10.76 -22.59 1.05
N SER A 20 -10.39 -21.68 1.95
CA SER A 20 -11.00 -21.61 3.28
C SER A 20 -12.49 -21.23 3.24
N ARG A 21 -12.90 -20.34 2.32
CA ARG A 21 -14.31 -19.93 2.18
C ARG A 21 -15.15 -21.05 1.56
N ILE A 22 -14.63 -21.73 0.55
CA ILE A 22 -15.29 -22.90 -0.05
C ILE A 22 -15.37 -24.03 0.98
N ALA A 23 -14.29 -24.34 1.71
CA ALA A 23 -14.31 -25.38 2.73
C ALA A 23 -15.31 -25.06 3.85
N TYR A 24 -15.34 -23.82 4.34
CA TYR A 24 -16.31 -23.41 5.35
C TYR A 24 -17.75 -23.53 4.85
N PHE A 25 -18.02 -23.11 3.60
CA PHE A 25 -19.32 -23.28 2.96
C PHE A 25 -19.72 -24.76 2.88
N MET A 26 -18.82 -25.64 2.43
CA MET A 26 -19.08 -27.08 2.27
C MET A 26 -19.34 -27.80 3.60
N VAL A 27 -18.65 -27.40 4.68
CA VAL A 27 -18.85 -28.01 6.01
C VAL A 27 -20.15 -27.55 6.65
N ASN A 28 -20.61 -26.33 6.36
CA ASN A 28 -21.80 -25.72 6.98
C ASN A 28 -23.01 -25.70 6.03
N THR A 29 -23.02 -26.55 5.00
CA THR A 29 -24.19 -26.70 4.13
C THR A 29 -25.39 -27.15 4.97
N GLY A 30 -26.41 -26.30 5.08
CA GLY A 30 -27.62 -26.55 5.87
C GLY A 30 -27.79 -25.69 7.12
N SER A 31 -26.74 -24.99 7.58
CA SER A 31 -26.80 -24.11 8.77
C SER A 31 -27.10 -22.65 8.42
N PHE A 32 -28.11 -22.42 7.59
CA PHE A 32 -28.45 -21.10 7.09
C PHE A 32 -29.29 -20.29 8.07
N SER A 33 -29.07 -18.97 8.09
CA SER A 33 -29.87 -18.03 8.88
C SER A 33 -30.20 -16.76 8.07
N ASP A 34 -31.48 -16.37 8.06
CA ASP A 34 -31.93 -15.05 7.59
C ASP A 34 -32.56 -14.27 8.76
N PRO A 35 -31.73 -13.79 9.71
CA PRO A 35 -32.23 -13.22 10.95
C PRO A 35 -32.96 -11.89 10.75
N TYR A 36 -32.78 -11.23 9.60
CA TYR A 36 -33.35 -9.90 9.29
C TYR A 36 -34.33 -9.91 8.12
N GLY A 37 -34.67 -11.08 7.58
CA GLY A 37 -35.66 -11.23 6.52
C GLY A 37 -35.23 -10.74 5.13
N TYR A 38 -33.94 -10.50 4.87
CA TYR A 38 -33.49 -9.98 3.56
C TYR A 38 -33.79 -10.97 2.44
N TYR A 39 -33.66 -12.28 2.70
CA TYR A 39 -34.05 -13.30 1.74
C TYR A 39 -35.56 -13.28 1.55
N ALA A 40 -36.33 -13.29 2.65
CA ALA A 40 -37.79 -13.27 2.60
C ALA A 40 -38.39 -12.08 1.79
N HIS A 41 -37.75 -10.90 1.87
CA HIS A 41 -38.12 -9.70 1.10
C HIS A 41 -37.62 -9.70 -0.36
N SER A 42 -36.68 -10.58 -0.71
CA SER A 42 -36.11 -10.67 -2.05
C SER A 42 -36.77 -11.73 -2.94
N VAL A 43 -37.41 -12.73 -2.31
CA VAL A 43 -38.13 -13.82 -3.00
C VAL A 43 -39.21 -13.27 -3.91
N ILE A 44 -39.27 -13.78 -5.14
CA ILE A 44 -40.30 -13.41 -6.10
C ILE A 44 -41.60 -14.10 -5.69
N LYS A 45 -42.61 -13.31 -5.35
CA LYS A 45 -43.94 -13.76 -4.95
C LYS A 45 -44.99 -13.25 -5.94
N GLN A 46 -46.12 -13.95 -6.03
CA GLN A 46 -47.28 -13.54 -6.81
C GLN A 46 -48.05 -12.46 -6.03
N GLY A 47 -47.54 -11.23 -6.01
CA GLY A 47 -48.11 -10.10 -5.25
C GLY A 47 -47.26 -8.82 -5.35
N SER A 48 -47.75 -7.71 -4.80
CA SER A 48 -47.01 -6.44 -4.77
C SER A 48 -45.76 -6.54 -3.91
N ARG A 49 -44.63 -6.08 -4.46
CA ARG A 49 -43.33 -6.08 -3.77
C ARG A 49 -43.23 -4.85 -2.87
N GLU A 50 -43.15 -5.07 -1.56
CA GLU A 50 -42.79 -3.99 -0.64
C GLU A 50 -41.26 -3.81 -0.63
N PRO A 51 -40.74 -2.62 -0.99
CA PRO A 51 -39.31 -2.35 -0.95
C PRO A 51 -38.84 -2.28 0.51
N MET A 52 -37.81 -3.05 0.84
CA MET A 52 -37.16 -2.99 2.15
C MET A 52 -36.26 -1.75 2.24
N LEU A 53 -36.87 -0.60 2.49
CA LEU A 53 -36.21 0.70 2.61
C LEU A 53 -35.98 1.06 4.08
N THR A 54 -35.44 0.13 4.88
CA THR A 54 -34.97 0.41 6.25
C THR A 54 -33.66 1.20 6.22
N SER A 55 -32.79 0.88 5.26
CA SER A 55 -31.62 1.66 4.89
C SER A 55 -31.40 1.64 3.38
N GLY A 56 -30.55 2.55 2.89
CA GLY A 56 -30.12 2.52 1.49
C GLY A 56 -29.41 1.20 1.13
N LEU A 57 -28.63 0.64 2.06
CA LEU A 57 -27.91 -0.62 1.85
C LEU A 57 -28.87 -1.83 1.78
N ALA A 58 -29.83 -1.92 2.70
CA ALA A 58 -30.84 -2.99 2.71
C ALA A 58 -31.62 -3.02 1.39
N TYR A 59 -32.04 -1.86 0.90
CA TYR A 59 -32.72 -1.75 -0.38
C TYR A 59 -31.81 -2.18 -1.54
N ALA A 60 -30.58 -1.68 -1.61
CA ALA A 60 -29.66 -2.02 -2.69
C ALA A 60 -29.33 -3.52 -2.73
N TYR A 61 -29.14 -4.13 -1.57
CA TYR A 61 -28.86 -5.56 -1.43
C TYR A 61 -30.06 -6.42 -1.81
N THR A 62 -31.25 -6.15 -1.27
CA THR A 62 -32.47 -6.92 -1.58
C THR A 62 -32.89 -6.78 -3.04
N GLN A 63 -32.66 -5.63 -3.67
CA GLN A 63 -32.83 -5.45 -5.11
C GLN A 63 -31.89 -6.32 -5.93
N ASN A 64 -30.62 -6.40 -5.55
CA ASN A 64 -29.67 -7.27 -6.22
C ASN A 64 -30.02 -8.75 -6.01
N LEU A 65 -30.38 -9.12 -4.78
CA LEU A 65 -30.77 -10.48 -4.42
C LEU A 65 -32.02 -10.93 -5.19
N SER A 66 -33.00 -10.07 -5.35
CA SER A 66 -34.21 -10.38 -6.14
C SER A 66 -33.89 -10.63 -7.62
N LYS A 67 -32.93 -9.92 -8.21
CA LYS A 67 -32.45 -10.21 -9.57
C LYS A 67 -31.79 -11.59 -9.66
N LEU A 68 -30.97 -11.93 -8.67
CA LEU A 68 -30.36 -13.26 -8.57
C LEU A 68 -31.44 -14.36 -8.44
N LEU A 69 -32.44 -14.16 -7.59
CA LEU A 69 -33.52 -15.13 -7.37
C LEU A 69 -34.44 -15.26 -8.58
N GLY A 70 -34.62 -14.18 -9.36
CA GLY A 70 -35.32 -14.25 -10.65
C GLY A 70 -34.60 -15.08 -11.70
N PHE A 71 -33.26 -15.12 -11.64
CA PHE A 71 -32.48 -15.97 -12.52
C PHE A 71 -32.35 -17.43 -12.01
N SER A 72 -32.17 -17.61 -10.69
CA SER A 72 -31.88 -18.91 -10.07
C SER A 72 -33.11 -19.67 -9.57
N GLY A 73 -34.28 -19.03 -9.54
CA GLY A 73 -35.57 -19.66 -9.18
C GLY A 73 -35.79 -19.76 -7.67
N ASN A 74 -35.74 -18.64 -6.94
CA ASN A 74 -36.00 -18.57 -5.49
C ASN A 74 -35.22 -19.61 -4.65
N ARG A 75 -34.06 -20.07 -5.13
CA ARG A 75 -33.25 -21.09 -4.44
C ARG A 75 -32.38 -20.42 -3.38
N LEU A 76 -32.50 -20.91 -2.16
CA LEU A 76 -31.70 -20.44 -1.03
C LEU A 76 -30.20 -20.77 -1.23
N ASP A 77 -29.89 -21.93 -1.82
CA ASP A 77 -28.52 -22.31 -2.17
C ASP A 77 -27.82 -21.28 -3.07
N ALA A 78 -28.56 -20.67 -4.00
CA ALA A 78 -28.03 -19.64 -4.87
C ALA A 78 -27.61 -18.38 -4.09
N VAL A 79 -28.34 -18.03 -3.03
CA VAL A 79 -28.00 -16.91 -2.14
C VAL A 79 -26.70 -17.19 -1.39
N MET A 80 -26.52 -18.42 -0.90
CA MET A 80 -25.30 -18.79 -0.17
C MET A 80 -24.08 -18.79 -1.08
N VAL A 81 -24.21 -19.35 -2.29
CA VAL A 81 -23.15 -19.29 -3.32
C VAL A 81 -22.84 -17.83 -3.65
N TYR A 82 -23.86 -16.99 -3.81
CA TYR A 82 -23.68 -15.57 -4.07
C TYR A 82 -22.93 -14.85 -2.94
N GLN A 83 -23.29 -15.08 -1.66
CA GLN A 83 -22.56 -14.51 -0.53
C GLN A 83 -21.10 -14.98 -0.48
N THR A 84 -20.85 -16.24 -0.79
CA THR A 84 -19.49 -16.81 -0.86
C THR A 84 -18.68 -16.15 -1.97
N VAL A 85 -19.26 -15.99 -3.16
CA VAL A 85 -18.62 -15.30 -4.29
C VAL A 85 -18.34 -13.84 -3.95
N LEU A 86 -19.31 -13.12 -3.40
CA LEU A 86 -19.11 -11.74 -2.94
C LEU A 86 -17.95 -11.66 -1.95
N GLN A 87 -17.93 -12.55 -0.96
CA GLN A 87 -16.91 -12.56 0.08
C GLN A 87 -15.51 -12.80 -0.46
N VAL A 88 -15.35 -13.82 -1.29
CA VAL A 88 -14.08 -14.11 -1.96
C VAL A 88 -13.64 -12.90 -2.79
N LEU A 89 -14.52 -12.36 -3.64
CA LEU A 89 -14.15 -11.24 -4.51
C LEU A 89 -13.68 -10.02 -3.71
N TRP A 90 -14.38 -9.65 -2.63
CA TRP A 90 -14.00 -8.45 -1.89
C TRP A 90 -12.73 -8.64 -1.07
N ILE A 91 -12.49 -9.83 -0.50
CA ILE A 91 -11.24 -10.12 0.23
C ILE A 91 -10.03 -10.00 -0.71
N LEU A 92 -10.14 -10.59 -1.89
CA LEU A 92 -9.07 -10.57 -2.88
C LEU A 92 -8.82 -9.15 -3.40
N LEU A 93 -9.89 -8.44 -3.75
CA LEU A 93 -9.79 -7.05 -4.18
C LEU A 93 -9.17 -6.17 -3.10
N LEU A 94 -9.61 -6.29 -1.84
CA LEU A 94 -9.07 -5.50 -0.74
C LEU A 94 -7.58 -5.79 -0.49
N PHE A 95 -7.17 -7.06 -0.54
CA PHE A 95 -5.77 -7.45 -0.46
C PHE A 95 -4.95 -6.72 -1.54
N PHE A 96 -5.39 -6.75 -2.79
CA PHE A 96 -4.67 -6.04 -3.85
C PHE A 96 -4.75 -4.52 -3.68
N SER A 97 -5.88 -3.95 -3.28
CA SER A 97 -6.03 -2.52 -3.00
C SER A 97 -5.01 -2.04 -1.96
N MET A 98 -4.86 -2.76 -0.86
CA MET A 98 -3.88 -2.44 0.18
C MET A 98 -2.44 -2.53 -0.35
N ARG A 99 -2.14 -3.52 -1.21
CA ARG A 99 -0.83 -3.63 -1.87
C ARG A 99 -0.56 -2.49 -2.85
N LEU A 100 -1.59 -2.01 -3.54
CA LEU A 100 -1.50 -0.91 -4.49
C LEU A 100 -1.28 0.42 -3.75
N LEU A 101 -2.02 0.66 -2.67
CA LEU A 101 -2.03 1.93 -1.94
C LEU A 101 -0.88 2.07 -0.94
N PHE A 102 -0.59 1.03 -0.16
CA PHE A 102 0.32 1.10 1.00
C PHE A 102 1.51 0.13 0.91
N GLY A 103 1.59 -0.65 -0.16
CA GLY A 103 2.71 -1.57 -0.42
C GLY A 103 2.47 -3.01 0.02
N LYS A 104 3.43 -3.90 -0.30
CA LYS A 104 3.26 -5.35 -0.21
C LYS A 104 2.96 -5.84 1.22
N ALA A 105 3.72 -5.35 2.20
CA ALA A 105 3.59 -5.74 3.60
C ALA A 105 2.21 -5.38 4.17
N ALA A 106 1.71 -4.16 3.87
CA ALA A 106 0.38 -3.72 4.26
C ALA A 106 -0.72 -4.67 3.76
N GLY A 107 -0.58 -5.15 2.52
CA GLY A 107 -1.49 -6.13 1.93
C GLY A 107 -1.52 -7.46 2.69
N TYR A 108 -0.37 -8.05 3.01
CA TYR A 108 -0.33 -9.31 3.75
C TYR A 108 -0.89 -9.17 5.18
N VAL A 109 -0.52 -8.11 5.90
CA VAL A 109 -0.95 -7.92 7.29
C VAL A 109 -2.45 -7.66 7.38
N SER A 110 -2.97 -6.72 6.58
CA SER A 110 -4.42 -6.46 6.51
C SER A 110 -5.20 -7.69 6.01
N GLY A 111 -4.68 -8.35 4.97
CA GLY A 111 -5.27 -9.52 4.37
C GLY A 111 -5.35 -10.71 5.33
N LEU A 112 -4.30 -10.99 6.11
CA LEU A 112 -4.27 -12.09 7.07
C LEU A 112 -5.22 -11.84 8.25
N LEU A 113 -5.32 -10.60 8.73
CA LEU A 113 -6.25 -10.24 9.80
C LEU A 113 -7.70 -10.50 9.39
N ILE A 114 -8.07 -10.12 8.16
CA ILE A 114 -9.38 -10.40 7.59
C ILE A 114 -9.58 -11.89 7.37
N LEU A 115 -8.56 -12.57 6.82
CA LEU A 115 -8.64 -13.96 6.45
C LEU A 115 -8.90 -14.86 7.67
N GLY A 116 -8.25 -14.55 8.79
CA GLY A 116 -8.36 -15.26 10.06
C GLY A 116 -9.58 -14.89 10.92
N SER A 117 -10.46 -13.98 10.47
CA SER A 117 -11.63 -13.58 11.26
C SER A 117 -12.73 -14.65 11.21
N PRO A 118 -13.08 -15.30 12.34
CA PRO A 118 -14.18 -16.26 12.38
C PRO A 118 -15.55 -15.59 12.23
N PHE A 119 -15.66 -14.30 12.58
CA PHE A 119 -16.89 -13.54 12.42
C PHE A 119 -17.22 -13.34 10.94
N LEU A 120 -16.22 -13.00 10.13
CA LEU A 120 -16.41 -12.86 8.69
C LEU A 120 -16.83 -14.17 8.03
N LEU A 121 -16.34 -15.32 8.50
CA LEU A 121 -16.81 -16.62 8.00
C LEU A 121 -18.31 -16.83 8.25
N LYS A 122 -18.85 -16.39 9.40
CA LYS A 122 -20.30 -16.50 9.69
C LYS A 122 -21.19 -15.74 8.70
N THR A 123 -20.66 -14.71 8.03
CA THR A 123 -21.44 -13.96 7.01
C THR A 123 -21.62 -14.76 5.71
N LEU A 124 -20.96 -15.90 5.54
CA LEU A 124 -21.19 -16.82 4.41
C LEU A 124 -22.53 -17.54 4.51
N ILE A 125 -22.91 -17.92 5.73
CA ILE A 125 -24.12 -18.72 6.02
C ILE A 125 -25.29 -17.87 6.57
N THR A 126 -25.04 -16.60 6.87
CA THR A 126 -26.05 -15.64 7.34
C THR A 126 -26.37 -14.65 6.24
N VAL A 127 -27.64 -14.50 5.85
CA VAL A 127 -28.04 -13.50 4.83
C VAL A 127 -27.82 -12.10 5.38
N THR A 128 -26.80 -11.42 4.88
CA THR A 128 -26.48 -10.07 5.31
C THR A 128 -25.93 -9.25 4.14
N PRO A 129 -26.17 -7.91 4.14
CA PRO A 129 -25.66 -7.05 3.09
C PRO A 129 -24.16 -6.72 3.23
N GLU A 130 -23.49 -7.22 4.29
CA GLU A 130 -22.11 -6.87 4.61
C GLU A 130 -21.15 -7.20 3.47
N ASN A 131 -21.18 -8.44 2.96
CA ASN A 131 -20.33 -8.86 1.84
C ASN A 131 -20.60 -8.05 0.56
N TYR A 132 -21.85 -7.59 0.37
CA TYR A 132 -22.23 -6.75 -0.75
C TYR A 132 -21.63 -5.34 -0.64
N LEU A 133 -21.72 -4.71 0.54
CA LEU A 133 -21.10 -3.41 0.79
C LEU A 133 -19.58 -3.49 0.67
N MET A 134 -18.96 -4.50 1.29
CA MET A 134 -17.51 -4.69 1.30
C MET A 134 -16.94 -4.83 -0.11
N LEU A 135 -17.66 -5.52 -1.01
CA LEU A 135 -17.26 -5.60 -2.41
C LEU A 135 -17.23 -4.23 -3.07
N ARG A 136 -18.21 -3.38 -2.81
CA ARG A 136 -18.31 -2.05 -3.42
C ARG A 136 -17.18 -1.14 -2.93
N ILE A 137 -16.90 -1.18 -1.63
CA ILE A 137 -15.77 -0.48 -1.01
C ILE A 137 -14.45 -0.99 -1.60
N ALA A 138 -14.25 -2.30 -1.66
CA ALA A 138 -13.03 -2.92 -2.17
C ALA A 138 -12.78 -2.57 -3.65
N VAL A 139 -13.82 -2.54 -4.49
CA VAL A 139 -13.73 -2.09 -5.89
C VAL A 139 -13.30 -0.63 -5.98
N LEU A 140 -13.91 0.27 -5.23
CA LEU A 140 -13.53 1.70 -5.24
C LEU A 140 -12.10 1.91 -4.75
N MET A 141 -11.69 1.22 -3.68
CA MET A 141 -10.31 1.23 -3.20
C MET A 141 -9.33 0.66 -4.23
N PHE A 142 -9.71 -0.38 -4.96
CA PHE A 142 -8.86 -1.00 -5.97
C PHE A 142 -8.64 -0.03 -7.15
N LEU A 143 -9.70 0.64 -7.59
CA LEU A 143 -9.62 1.68 -8.62
C LEU A 143 -8.76 2.86 -8.17
N LEU A 144 -8.87 3.30 -6.91
CA LEU A 144 -7.96 4.30 -6.32
C LEU A 144 -6.51 3.79 -6.25
N GLY A 145 -6.30 2.50 -5.98
CA GLY A 145 -4.99 1.85 -6.03
C GLY A 145 -4.38 1.83 -7.44
N ILE A 146 -5.21 1.63 -8.47
CA ILE A 146 -4.77 1.75 -9.87
C ILE A 146 -4.45 3.23 -10.18
N PHE A 147 -5.29 4.15 -9.71
CA PHE A 147 -5.12 5.59 -9.85
C PHE A 147 -3.73 6.03 -9.36
N ILE A 148 -3.35 5.67 -8.13
CA ILE A 148 -2.06 6.09 -7.54
C ILE A 148 -0.86 5.51 -8.32
N ARG A 149 -0.93 4.25 -8.76
CA ARG A 149 0.17 3.66 -9.55
C ARG A 149 0.30 4.23 -10.94
N LYS A 150 -0.81 4.66 -11.54
CA LYS A 150 -0.79 5.36 -12.82
C LYS A 150 -0.19 6.76 -12.65
N THR A 151 -0.56 7.49 -11.59
CA THR A 151 0.05 8.80 -11.30
C THR A 151 1.56 8.72 -11.11
N GLU A 152 2.05 7.71 -10.38
CA GLU A 152 3.48 7.55 -10.12
C GLU A 152 4.30 7.24 -11.38
N LYS A 153 3.72 6.54 -12.37
CA LYS A 153 4.47 6.12 -13.57
C LYS A 153 4.49 7.14 -14.69
N SER A 154 3.34 7.77 -14.96
CA SER A 154 3.16 8.58 -16.17
C SER A 154 2.70 10.00 -15.89
N GLY A 155 2.42 10.36 -14.64
CA GLY A 155 1.65 11.57 -14.36
C GLY A 155 0.22 11.49 -14.91
N TRP A 156 -0.65 12.38 -14.42
CA TRP A 156 -2.05 12.41 -14.84
C TRP A 156 -2.27 13.48 -15.90
N HIS A 157 -2.36 13.04 -17.15
CA HIS A 157 -2.65 13.93 -18.26
C HIS A 157 -4.12 14.29 -18.32
N ARG A 158 -4.41 15.56 -18.59
CA ARG A 158 -5.77 16.02 -18.85
C ARG A 158 -6.30 15.37 -20.12
N SER A 159 -7.23 14.45 -19.94
CA SER A 159 -7.95 13.77 -21.02
C SER A 159 -9.39 13.53 -20.56
N SER A 160 -10.34 13.60 -21.50
CA SER A 160 -11.76 13.38 -21.24
C SER A 160 -12.02 12.03 -20.56
N LEU A 161 -11.30 10.97 -20.98
CA LEU A 161 -11.41 9.64 -20.38
C LEU A 161 -10.97 9.63 -18.91
N CYS A 162 -9.91 10.35 -18.57
CA CYS A 162 -9.44 10.36 -17.20
C CYS A 162 -10.33 11.22 -16.29
N GLU A 163 -10.88 12.33 -16.79
CA GLU A 163 -11.90 13.12 -16.09
C GLU A 163 -13.17 12.28 -15.86
N LEU A 164 -13.62 11.53 -16.88
CA LEU A 164 -14.74 10.61 -16.76
C LEU A 164 -14.48 9.52 -15.71
N CYS A 165 -13.29 8.89 -15.72
CA CYS A 165 -12.94 7.89 -14.72
C CYS A 165 -13.00 8.44 -13.28
N LEU A 166 -12.49 9.66 -13.06
CA LEU A 166 -12.57 10.35 -11.77
C LEU A 166 -14.01 10.66 -11.38
N MET A 167 -14.83 11.12 -12.33
CA MET A 167 -16.24 11.40 -12.11
C MET A 167 -17.01 10.13 -11.75
N VAL A 168 -16.77 9.01 -12.44
CA VAL A 168 -17.38 7.70 -12.15
C VAL A 168 -16.96 7.18 -10.78
N LEU A 169 -15.69 7.38 -10.41
CA LEU A 169 -15.20 7.00 -9.08
C LEU A 169 -15.83 7.84 -7.97
N GLY A 170 -15.99 9.15 -8.19
CA GLY A 170 -16.75 10.05 -7.32
C GLY A 170 -18.21 9.60 -7.21
N PHE A 171 -18.87 9.36 -8.35
CA PHE A 171 -20.25 8.87 -8.41
C PHE A 171 -20.44 7.59 -7.59
N GLY A 172 -19.59 6.58 -7.79
CA GLY A 172 -19.62 5.35 -7.01
C GLY A 172 -19.40 5.59 -5.52
N THR A 173 -18.52 6.52 -5.16
CA THR A 173 -18.30 6.93 -3.76
C THR A 173 -19.57 7.54 -3.16
N GLY A 174 -20.24 8.44 -3.88
CA GLY A 174 -21.50 9.04 -3.45
C GLY A 174 -22.61 8.00 -3.24
N VAL A 175 -22.72 7.02 -4.14
CA VAL A 175 -23.67 5.91 -4.01
C VAL A 175 -23.40 5.06 -2.76
N VAL A 176 -22.13 4.78 -2.45
CA VAL A 176 -21.79 3.98 -1.27
C VAL A 176 -22.03 4.77 0.02
N ILE A 177 -21.77 6.09 0.03
CA ILE A 177 -22.06 6.97 1.18
C ILE A 177 -23.57 7.01 1.49
N THR A 178 -24.42 7.03 0.45
CA THR A 178 -25.88 6.98 0.69
C THR A 178 -26.38 5.63 1.16
N TRP A 179 -25.63 4.56 0.90
CA TRP A 179 -25.94 3.23 1.43
C TRP A 179 -25.50 3.05 2.87
N ASN A 180 -24.28 3.47 3.21
CA ASN A 180 -23.71 3.25 4.53
C ASN A 180 -22.56 4.25 4.85
N PHE A 181 -22.46 4.66 6.11
CA PHE A 181 -21.40 5.54 6.63
C PHE A 181 -19.97 5.04 6.37
N LEU A 182 -19.75 3.72 6.24
CA LEU A 182 -18.45 3.15 5.83
C LEU A 182 -17.96 3.73 4.49
N GLY A 183 -18.85 4.26 3.65
CA GLY A 183 -18.50 4.99 2.44
C GLY A 183 -17.54 6.17 2.68
N PHE A 184 -17.57 6.81 3.85
CA PHE A 184 -16.64 7.89 4.19
C PHE A 184 -15.18 7.43 4.28
N VAL A 185 -14.92 6.13 4.51
CA VAL A 185 -13.56 5.57 4.43
C VAL A 185 -12.94 5.82 3.06
N ILE A 186 -13.73 5.75 1.98
CA ILE A 186 -13.26 6.04 0.62
C ILE A 186 -12.86 7.51 0.48
N VAL A 187 -13.59 8.44 1.12
CA VAL A 187 -13.25 9.87 1.12
C VAL A 187 -11.90 10.11 1.79
N LEU A 188 -11.64 9.47 2.94
CA LEU A 188 -10.36 9.55 3.63
C LEU A 188 -9.21 9.01 2.79
N ILE A 189 -9.41 7.85 2.14
CA ILE A 189 -8.41 7.26 1.24
C ILE A 189 -8.18 8.15 0.01
N THR A 190 -9.25 8.74 -0.54
CA THR A 190 -9.16 9.67 -1.67
C THR A 190 -8.35 10.91 -1.29
N ALA A 191 -8.58 11.48 -0.11
CA ALA A 191 -7.78 12.59 0.41
C ALA A 191 -6.30 12.22 0.54
N TYR A 192 -5.99 11.01 1.05
CA TYR A 192 -4.63 10.49 1.11
C TYR A 192 -3.99 10.36 -0.28
N VAL A 193 -4.71 9.79 -1.25
CA VAL A 193 -4.24 9.62 -2.63
C VAL A 193 -3.98 10.98 -3.30
N LEU A 194 -4.87 11.94 -3.13
CA LEU A 194 -4.69 13.31 -3.64
C LEU A 194 -3.49 14.02 -2.99
N ALA A 195 -3.27 13.82 -1.69
CA ALA A 195 -2.10 14.35 -0.99
C ALA A 195 -0.79 13.73 -1.51
N CYS A 196 -0.78 12.42 -1.77
CA CYS A 196 0.36 11.74 -2.39
C CYS A 196 0.61 12.26 -3.81
N ASN A 197 -0.45 12.41 -4.61
CA ASN A 197 -0.33 12.95 -5.97
C ASN A 197 0.18 14.40 -5.95
N LYS A 198 -0.26 15.23 -5.00
CA LYS A 198 0.26 16.61 -4.83
C LYS A 198 1.76 16.63 -4.57
N ARG A 199 2.26 15.72 -3.73
CA ARG A 199 3.70 15.58 -3.46
C ARG A 199 4.47 15.14 -4.70
N SER A 200 3.97 14.12 -5.41
CA SER A 200 4.58 13.61 -6.64
C SER A 200 4.63 14.65 -7.74
N LEU A 201 3.53 15.40 -7.94
CA LEU A 201 3.46 16.48 -8.93
C LEU A 201 4.44 17.60 -8.59
N LYS A 202 4.54 17.97 -7.30
CA LYS A 202 5.52 18.97 -6.85
C LYS A 202 6.94 18.51 -7.19
N GLN A 203 7.31 17.26 -6.86
CA GLN A 203 8.64 16.71 -7.15
C GLN A 203 8.97 16.70 -8.64
N GLY A 204 8.06 16.20 -9.49
CA GLY A 204 8.27 16.21 -10.95
C GLY A 204 8.45 17.61 -11.53
N LEU A 205 7.70 18.60 -11.04
CA LEU A 205 7.87 20.01 -11.44
C LEU A 205 9.22 20.61 -11.00
N TRP A 206 9.79 20.17 -9.87
CA TRP A 206 11.13 20.60 -9.45
C TRP A 206 12.22 20.01 -10.34
N GLU A 207 12.11 18.74 -10.70
CA GLU A 207 13.04 18.06 -11.60
C GLU A 207 12.99 18.67 -13.02
N GLU A 208 11.79 18.88 -13.57
CA GLU A 208 11.62 19.54 -14.87
C GLU A 208 12.13 20.98 -14.87
N ARG A 209 11.90 21.75 -13.79
CA ARG A 209 12.44 23.12 -13.68
C ARG A 209 13.97 23.11 -13.70
N ARG A 210 14.59 22.17 -12.98
CA ARG A 210 16.04 22.01 -12.92
C ARG A 210 16.60 21.65 -14.31
N GLU A 211 15.97 20.71 -15.03
CA GLU A 211 16.37 20.36 -16.39
C GLU A 211 16.13 21.48 -17.41
N ALA A 212 15.06 22.28 -17.25
CA ALA A 212 14.74 23.40 -18.11
C ALA A 212 15.72 24.58 -17.92
N GLU A 213 16.14 24.84 -16.68
CA GLU A 213 17.21 25.78 -16.36
C GLU A 213 18.56 25.32 -16.94
N GLU A 214 18.82 24.00 -16.96
CA GLU A 214 20.06 23.42 -17.47
C GLU A 214 20.13 23.34 -19.02
N LYS A 215 18.99 23.19 -19.71
CA LYS A 215 18.93 23.01 -21.17
C LYS A 215 18.35 24.19 -21.96
N HIS A 216 18.04 25.32 -21.31
CA HIS A 216 17.54 26.55 -21.94
C HIS A 216 16.38 26.31 -22.93
N TYR A 217 15.54 25.30 -22.70
CA TYR A 217 14.51 24.89 -23.65
C TYR A 217 13.13 25.45 -23.26
N LYS A 218 12.59 26.25 -24.18
CA LYS A 218 11.21 26.77 -24.14
C LYS A 218 10.25 25.64 -24.53
N LYS A 219 9.72 24.88 -23.56
CA LYS A 219 8.56 24.02 -23.83
C LYS A 219 7.70 23.76 -22.60
N LEU A 220 7.05 24.81 -22.12
CA LEU A 220 6.05 24.71 -21.05
C LEU A 220 4.69 24.14 -21.51
N GLU A 221 4.55 23.65 -22.74
CA GLU A 221 3.22 23.51 -23.36
C GLU A 221 2.82 22.10 -23.80
N LYS A 222 3.60 21.04 -23.57
CA LYS A 222 3.26 19.70 -24.10
C LYS A 222 2.72 18.66 -23.12
N TYR A 223 2.52 18.99 -21.85
CA TYR A 223 1.78 18.12 -20.92
C TYR A 223 0.90 18.94 -19.99
N GLN A 224 -0.39 19.07 -20.30
CA GLN A 224 -1.38 19.57 -19.35
C GLN A 224 -1.60 18.52 -18.25
N LEU A 225 -0.69 18.48 -17.28
CA LEU A 225 -0.89 17.71 -16.05
C LEU A 225 -2.09 18.29 -15.31
N MET A 226 -3.02 17.41 -14.92
CA MET A 226 -4.22 17.83 -14.22
C MET A 226 -3.86 18.29 -12.80
N PRO A 227 -4.19 19.53 -12.41
CA PRO A 227 -3.91 19.99 -11.06
C PRO A 227 -4.78 19.22 -10.05
N VAL A 228 -4.24 18.98 -8.86
CA VAL A 228 -4.93 18.24 -7.78
C VAL A 228 -6.25 18.92 -7.40
N GLY A 229 -6.35 20.24 -7.49
CA GLY A 229 -7.60 20.97 -7.28
C GLY A 229 -8.70 20.60 -8.28
N SER A 230 -8.34 20.40 -9.56
CA SER A 230 -9.30 19.94 -10.56
C SER A 230 -9.72 18.49 -10.33
N GLN A 231 -8.79 17.62 -9.93
CA GLN A 231 -9.11 16.23 -9.57
C GLN A 231 -10.10 16.19 -8.39
N LEU A 232 -9.84 16.98 -7.36
CA LEU A 232 -10.72 17.10 -6.19
C LEU A 232 -12.12 17.59 -6.60
N MET A 233 -12.20 18.65 -7.43
CA MET A 233 -13.49 19.17 -7.90
C MET A 233 -14.29 18.13 -8.71
N ILE A 234 -13.63 17.38 -9.60
CA ILE A 234 -14.32 16.33 -10.38
C ILE A 234 -14.84 15.22 -9.47
N LEU A 235 -14.04 14.80 -8.49
CA LEU A 235 -14.42 13.78 -7.51
C LEU A 235 -15.58 14.25 -6.62
N THR A 236 -15.55 15.50 -6.14
CA THR A 236 -16.63 16.04 -5.30
C THR A 236 -17.91 16.20 -6.09
N VAL A 237 -17.85 16.73 -7.32
CA VAL A 237 -19.00 16.82 -8.22
C VAL A 237 -19.57 15.43 -8.50
N GLY A 238 -18.73 14.46 -8.85
CA GLY A 238 -19.15 13.07 -9.03
C GLY A 238 -19.84 12.50 -7.78
N THR A 239 -19.26 12.74 -6.60
CA THR A 239 -19.82 12.29 -5.31
C THR A 239 -21.20 12.89 -5.05
N LEU A 240 -21.36 14.21 -5.24
CA LEU A 240 -22.65 14.89 -5.08
C LEU A 240 -23.70 14.35 -6.06
N ILE A 241 -23.34 14.14 -7.33
CA ILE A 241 -24.22 13.55 -8.35
C ILE A 241 -24.63 12.13 -7.94
N GLY A 242 -23.67 11.32 -7.46
CA GLY A 242 -23.93 9.96 -6.96
C GLY A 242 -24.94 9.95 -5.82
N MET A 243 -24.73 10.80 -4.81
CA MET A 243 -25.64 10.94 -3.69
C MET A 243 -27.03 11.40 -4.13
N TYR A 244 -27.10 12.45 -4.94
CA TYR A 244 -28.35 12.99 -5.48
C TYR A 244 -29.13 11.95 -6.28
N ALA A 245 -28.47 11.24 -7.20
CA ALA A 245 -29.10 10.21 -8.02
C ALA A 245 -29.70 9.07 -7.17
N THR A 246 -29.00 8.65 -6.11
CA THR A 246 -29.53 7.63 -5.20
C THR A 246 -30.70 8.13 -4.37
N LEU A 247 -30.65 9.36 -3.85
CA LEU A 247 -31.76 9.95 -3.09
C LEU A 247 -32.98 10.17 -3.97
N MET A 248 -32.79 10.68 -5.20
CA MET A 248 -33.85 10.80 -6.20
C MET A 248 -34.51 9.47 -6.52
N LYS A 249 -33.72 8.40 -6.64
CA LYS A 249 -34.26 7.06 -6.82
C LYS A 249 -35.14 6.64 -5.64
N TYR A 250 -34.77 6.99 -4.41
CA TYR A 250 -35.59 6.68 -3.22
C TYR A 250 -36.85 7.54 -3.14
N THR A 251 -36.77 8.83 -3.47
CA THR A 251 -37.92 9.72 -3.64
C THR A 251 -38.94 9.16 -4.62
N GLY A 252 -38.49 8.62 -5.77
CA GLY A 252 -39.38 7.97 -6.73
C GLY A 252 -40.07 6.71 -6.21
N LEU A 253 -39.55 6.07 -5.15
CA LEU A 253 -40.13 4.88 -4.53
C LEU A 253 -41.07 5.22 -3.36
N THR A 254 -40.71 6.22 -2.57
CA THR A 254 -41.45 6.63 -1.36
C THR A 254 -42.54 7.64 -1.66
N GLY A 255 -42.43 8.38 -2.77
CA GLY A 255 -43.34 9.48 -3.12
C GLY A 255 -43.14 10.75 -2.29
N ILE A 256 -42.15 10.79 -1.39
CA ILE A 256 -41.85 11.97 -0.56
C ILE A 256 -40.86 12.89 -1.25
N SER A 257 -40.79 14.15 -0.81
CA SER A 257 -39.87 15.12 -1.41
C SER A 257 -38.40 14.73 -1.23
N VAL A 258 -37.51 15.22 -2.11
CA VAL A 258 -36.06 14.97 -2.00
C VAL A 258 -35.48 15.52 -0.68
N GLY A 259 -36.03 16.64 -0.20
CA GLY A 259 -35.62 17.24 1.08
C GLY A 259 -35.94 16.33 2.27
N GLU A 260 -37.15 15.76 2.31
CA GLU A 260 -37.53 14.79 3.34
C GLU A 260 -36.75 13.49 3.22
N GLN A 261 -36.49 13.03 2.00
CA GLN A 261 -35.66 11.86 1.75
C GLN A 261 -34.22 12.06 2.23
N PHE A 262 -33.68 13.27 2.08
CA PHE A 262 -32.38 13.65 2.62
C PHE A 262 -32.39 13.66 4.15
N LEU A 263 -33.45 14.21 4.79
CA LEU A 263 -33.61 14.19 6.24
C LEU A 263 -33.68 12.76 6.77
N TRP A 264 -34.46 11.89 6.13
CA TRP A 264 -34.51 10.46 6.44
C TRP A 264 -33.13 9.81 6.37
N TRP A 265 -32.36 10.09 5.32
CA TRP A 265 -30.99 9.57 5.20
C TRP A 265 -30.09 10.09 6.32
N THR A 266 -30.17 11.37 6.67
CA THR A 266 -29.38 11.92 7.78
C THR A 266 -29.78 11.36 9.14
N ALA A 267 -31.06 11.04 9.35
CA ALA A 267 -31.54 10.46 10.60
C ALA A 267 -30.96 9.07 10.87
N GLN A 268 -30.60 8.32 9.82
CA GLN A 268 -29.97 7.00 9.95
C GLN A 268 -28.58 7.04 10.61
N TYR A 269 -27.93 8.20 10.72
CA TYR A 269 -26.66 8.33 11.42
C TYR A 269 -26.80 8.30 12.95
N GLN A 270 -28.01 8.48 13.50
CA GLN A 270 -28.22 8.59 14.95
C GLN A 270 -28.45 7.24 15.65
N SER A 271 -28.69 6.15 14.91
CA SER A 271 -28.95 4.81 15.48
C SER A 271 -27.68 3.97 15.60
N ILE A 272 -26.86 4.21 16.64
CA ILE A 272 -25.59 3.48 16.90
C ILE A 272 -25.77 2.52 18.08
N GLN A 273 -26.68 1.54 17.99
CA GLN A 273 -26.86 0.58 19.10
C GLN A 273 -26.13 -0.75 18.86
N GLU A 274 -26.31 -1.44 17.72
CA GLU A 274 -25.63 -2.74 17.47
C GLU A 274 -25.28 -3.05 16.00
N ARG A 275 -26.02 -2.48 15.04
CA ARG A 275 -25.72 -2.52 13.61
C ARG A 275 -25.70 -1.09 13.10
N LEU A 276 -24.61 -0.67 12.48
CA LEU A 276 -24.54 0.63 11.84
C LEU A 276 -25.08 0.51 10.41
N GLN A 277 -26.34 0.89 10.20
CA GLN A 277 -27.03 0.86 8.91
C GLN A 277 -26.90 -0.52 8.23
N ASP A 278 -27.40 -1.56 8.90
CA ASP A 278 -27.39 -2.96 8.44
C ASP A 278 -26.02 -3.65 8.35
N VAL A 279 -24.95 -3.04 8.88
CA VAL A 279 -23.62 -3.66 9.02
C VAL A 279 -23.30 -3.86 10.50
N SER A 280 -22.82 -5.03 10.87
CA SER A 280 -22.40 -5.28 12.26
C SER A 280 -21.20 -4.42 12.67
N VAL A 281 -21.20 -4.01 13.94
CA VAL A 281 -20.07 -3.29 14.57
C VAL A 281 -18.78 -4.12 14.48
N VAL A 282 -18.89 -5.44 14.63
CA VAL A 282 -17.72 -6.35 14.58
C VAL A 282 -17.09 -6.35 13.19
N THR A 283 -17.87 -6.53 12.11
CA THR A 283 -17.34 -6.45 10.74
C THR A 283 -16.73 -5.08 10.46
N THR A 284 -17.37 -4.01 10.94
CA THR A 284 -16.83 -2.65 10.84
C THR A 284 -15.48 -2.51 11.54
N ALA A 285 -15.34 -3.05 12.76
CA ALA A 285 -14.10 -3.03 13.52
C ALA A 285 -12.99 -3.83 12.84
N TYR A 286 -13.29 -5.00 12.26
CA TYR A 286 -12.32 -5.77 11.46
C TYR A 286 -11.87 -5.00 10.23
N LEU A 287 -12.79 -4.38 9.49
CA LEU A 287 -12.42 -3.55 8.34
C LEU A 287 -11.54 -2.38 8.78
N GLY A 288 -12.01 -1.57 9.74
CA GLY A 288 -11.28 -0.41 10.25
C GLY A 288 -9.90 -0.78 10.79
N GLY A 289 -9.82 -1.82 11.62
CA GLY A 289 -8.57 -2.34 12.17
C GLY A 289 -7.61 -2.84 11.10
N SER A 290 -8.09 -3.57 10.10
CA SER A 290 -7.25 -4.06 8.99
C SER A 290 -6.70 -2.92 8.12
N LEU A 291 -7.53 -1.90 7.85
CA LEU A 291 -7.12 -0.73 7.08
C LEU A 291 -6.09 0.08 7.86
N LEU A 292 -6.36 0.40 9.13
CA LEU A 292 -5.44 1.16 9.99
C LEU A 292 -4.11 0.44 10.19
N LEU A 293 -4.13 -0.86 10.47
CA LEU A 293 -2.91 -1.64 10.66
C LEU A 293 -2.07 -1.67 9.38
N GLY A 294 -2.72 -1.87 8.23
CA GLY A 294 -2.05 -1.84 6.94
C GLY A 294 -1.48 -0.46 6.59
N THR A 295 -2.22 0.62 6.85
CA THR A 295 -1.75 1.99 6.56
C THR A 295 -0.57 2.37 7.44
N VAL A 296 -0.64 2.13 8.76
CA VAL A 296 0.43 2.42 9.71
C VAL A 296 1.70 1.67 9.32
N LEU A 297 1.61 0.38 9.03
CA LEU A 297 2.76 -0.42 8.61
C LEU A 297 3.36 0.09 7.30
N GLY A 298 2.52 0.41 6.31
CA GLY A 298 2.97 0.97 5.04
C GLY A 298 3.72 2.30 5.20
N LEU A 299 3.22 3.18 6.07
CA LEU A 299 3.85 4.46 6.38
C LEU A 299 5.17 4.29 7.12
N VAL A 300 5.25 3.38 8.09
CA VAL A 300 6.48 3.07 8.84
C VAL A 300 7.56 2.49 7.92
N ILE A 301 7.20 1.56 7.03
CA ILE A 301 8.19 1.01 6.08
C ILE A 301 8.69 2.11 5.13
N LYS A 302 7.79 2.99 4.66
CA LYS A 302 8.17 4.11 3.79
C LYS A 302 9.08 5.12 4.50
N SER A 303 8.84 5.42 5.77
CA SER A 303 9.68 6.33 6.54
C SER A 303 11.06 5.74 6.81
N ILE A 304 11.15 4.45 7.18
CA ILE A 304 12.44 3.76 7.37
C ILE A 304 13.26 3.77 6.08
N HIS A 305 12.61 3.48 4.94
CA HIS A 305 13.31 3.48 3.65
C HIS A 305 13.79 4.88 3.27
N SER A 306 12.94 5.91 3.43
CA SER A 306 13.35 7.28 3.18
C SER A 306 14.53 7.70 4.06
N ARG A 307 14.51 7.34 5.36
CA ARG A 307 15.61 7.65 6.28
C ARG A 307 16.92 6.99 5.87
N ARG A 308 16.88 5.69 5.50
CA ARG A 308 18.08 4.99 5.00
C ARG A 308 18.63 5.59 3.70
N GLN A 309 17.75 6.07 2.81
CA GLN A 309 18.18 6.77 1.60
C GLN A 309 18.86 8.10 1.92
N TRP A 310 18.35 8.86 2.89
CA TRP A 310 19.01 10.09 3.37
C TRP A 310 20.37 9.81 4.01
N GLU A 311 20.47 8.78 4.85
CA GLU A 311 21.72 8.37 5.50
C GLU A 311 22.78 7.92 4.46
N ALA A 312 22.38 7.18 3.42
CA ALA A 312 23.28 6.81 2.32
C ALA A 312 23.75 8.03 1.50
N LEU A 313 22.83 8.93 1.16
CA LEU A 313 23.15 10.13 0.37
C LEU A 313 24.11 11.06 1.12
N TYR A 314 23.93 11.23 2.43
CA TYR A 314 24.79 12.08 3.25
C TYR A 314 26.18 11.46 3.44
N SER A 315 26.25 10.14 3.65
CA SER A 315 27.52 9.41 3.70
C SER A 315 28.31 9.52 2.39
N ASP A 316 27.65 9.49 1.23
CA ASP A 316 28.31 9.63 -0.07
C ASP A 316 28.83 11.07 -0.29
N VAL A 317 28.16 12.09 0.24
CA VAL A 317 28.57 13.49 0.15
C VAL A 317 29.79 13.78 1.03
N GLU A 318 29.83 13.29 2.26
CA GLU A 318 30.99 13.46 3.15
C GLU A 318 32.25 12.83 2.54
N VAL A 319 32.14 11.63 1.97
CA VAL A 319 33.28 10.96 1.30
C VAL A 319 33.75 11.75 0.08
N ALA A 320 32.84 12.35 -0.69
CA ALA A 320 33.20 13.15 -1.86
C ALA A 320 33.87 14.49 -1.51
N GLU A 321 33.47 15.13 -0.40
CA GLU A 321 34.11 16.34 0.12
C GLU A 321 35.52 16.05 0.64
N ASP A 322 35.68 14.98 1.43
CA ASP A 322 37.00 14.54 1.94
C ASP A 322 37.97 14.21 0.80
N GLU A 323 37.51 13.53 -0.25
CA GLU A 323 38.33 13.19 -1.41
C GLU A 323 38.74 14.44 -2.22
N LYS A 324 37.90 15.48 -2.22
CA LYS A 324 38.18 16.75 -2.89
C LYS A 324 39.21 17.58 -2.11
N ILE A 325 39.09 17.66 -0.78
CA ILE A 325 40.06 18.31 0.11
C ILE A 325 41.44 17.63 0.00
N LEU A 326 41.48 16.30 -0.11
CA LEU A 326 42.73 15.55 -0.31
C LEU A 326 43.37 15.79 -1.69
N LYS A 327 42.55 16.04 -2.73
CA LYS A 327 43.05 16.35 -4.09
C LYS A 327 43.55 17.78 -4.20
N ASP A 328 42.89 18.73 -3.56
CA ASP A 328 43.31 20.13 -3.56
C ASP A 328 44.60 20.31 -2.75
N SER A 329 44.74 19.65 -1.58
CA SER A 329 46.00 19.67 -0.79
C SER A 329 47.21 19.04 -1.49
N LYS A 330 47.01 18.05 -2.38
CA LYS A 330 48.09 17.46 -3.20
C LYS A 330 48.46 18.29 -4.43
N LYS A 331 47.62 19.25 -4.82
CA LYS A 331 47.86 20.12 -5.97
C LYS A 331 48.75 21.30 -5.60
N ASP A 332 48.63 21.79 -4.36
CA ASP A 332 49.46 22.86 -3.82
C ASP A 332 50.89 22.42 -3.49
N SER A 333 51.13 21.13 -3.19
CA SER A 333 52.46 20.58 -2.90
C SER A 333 53.31 20.21 -4.12
N LYS A 334 52.85 20.52 -5.34
CA LYS A 334 53.54 20.14 -6.59
C LYS A 334 54.10 21.32 -7.40
N THR A 335 54.08 22.54 -6.85
CA THR A 335 54.56 23.74 -7.57
C THR A 335 55.88 24.31 -7.06
N GLU A 336 56.40 23.86 -5.92
CA GLU A 336 57.75 24.24 -5.47
C GLU A 336 58.57 22.98 -5.25
N GLU A 337 59.53 22.74 -6.14
CA GLU A 337 60.94 22.54 -5.80
C GLU A 337 61.72 22.01 -7.01
N THR A 338 62.69 22.81 -7.46
CA THR A 338 63.82 22.34 -8.25
C THR A 338 65.06 23.11 -7.79
N LYS A 339 66.03 22.35 -7.26
CA LYS A 339 67.42 22.68 -6.86
C LYS A 339 67.54 23.42 -5.53
N THR A 340 68.33 22.97 -4.55
CA THR A 340 69.78 22.68 -4.65
C THR A 340 70.25 21.80 -3.48
N GLU A 341 71.28 20.98 -3.71
CA GLU A 341 71.99 20.11 -2.76
C GLU A 341 73.01 20.85 -1.86
N GLU A 342 73.56 20.08 -0.90
CA GLU A 342 74.78 20.25 -0.07
C GLU A 342 74.53 20.66 1.41
N THR A 343 74.34 19.71 2.33
CA THR A 343 75.32 18.89 3.11
C THR A 343 76.17 19.69 4.10
N GLU A 344 75.91 19.56 5.42
CA GLU A 344 76.89 19.04 6.40
C GLU A 344 76.29 18.89 7.82
N THR A 345 76.55 17.70 8.37
CA THR A 345 76.41 17.19 9.75
C THR A 345 77.24 18.02 10.76
N THR A 346 77.10 17.97 12.10
CA THR A 346 77.39 16.80 12.96
C THR A 346 77.19 17.15 14.47
N ILE A 347 76.33 16.39 15.18
CA ILE A 347 76.48 15.64 16.48
C ILE A 347 77.15 16.31 17.71
N ILE A 348 76.47 16.25 18.89
CA ILE A 348 76.90 15.72 20.24
C ILE A 348 75.59 15.45 21.05
N GLU A 349 75.10 14.22 21.27
CA GLU A 349 75.46 13.12 22.21
C GLU A 349 74.84 13.19 23.63
N THR A 350 74.61 11.98 24.19
CA THR A 350 74.12 11.57 25.54
C THR A 350 72.59 11.66 25.79
N GLU A 351 71.86 10.66 26.33
CA GLU A 351 72.20 9.41 27.02
C GLU A 351 70.93 8.51 27.20
N LYS A 352 71.12 7.18 27.19
CA LYS A 352 70.45 6.10 27.97
C LYS A 352 69.01 5.57 27.72
N ALA A 353 68.99 4.23 27.72
CA ALA A 353 68.06 3.30 28.39
C ALA A 353 66.88 2.67 27.60
N GLU A 354 67.15 1.46 27.09
CA GLU A 354 66.46 0.19 27.33
C GLU A 354 64.94 0.08 27.65
N THR A 355 64.34 -0.89 26.97
CA THR A 355 63.31 -1.89 27.40
C THR A 355 61.80 -1.60 27.22
N VAL A 356 61.20 -2.46 26.37
CA VAL A 356 59.99 -3.32 26.55
C VAL A 356 58.72 -2.77 27.28
N ILE A 357 57.56 -3.10 26.68
CA ILE A 357 56.22 -3.36 27.28
C ILE A 357 55.13 -2.27 27.14
N ALA A 358 53.96 -2.73 26.67
CA ALA A 358 52.57 -2.27 26.89
C ALA A 358 52.10 -0.97 26.21
N GLU A 359 51.04 -1.00 25.39
CA GLU A 359 49.64 -0.88 25.86
C GLU A 359 49.44 0.29 26.83
N THR A 360 48.85 1.39 26.37
CA THR A 360 47.60 1.98 26.89
C THR A 360 47.41 3.41 26.38
N VAL A 361 46.13 3.83 26.28
CA VAL A 361 45.61 5.21 26.06
C VAL A 361 45.43 5.55 24.55
N GLN A 362 44.24 5.74 23.97
CA GLN A 362 43.13 6.61 24.39
C GLN A 362 41.84 6.34 23.54
N ASN A 363 40.85 5.65 24.13
CA ASN A 363 39.45 5.72 23.69
C ASN A 363 38.81 6.94 24.35
N VAL A 364 38.54 8.08 23.70
CA VAL A 364 37.75 9.16 24.32
C VAL A 364 36.87 9.83 23.27
N VAL A 365 35.56 9.91 23.52
CA VAL A 365 34.63 10.72 22.73
C VAL A 365 34.19 11.92 23.57
N VAL A 366 34.20 13.11 22.97
CA VAL A 366 33.75 14.38 23.57
C VAL A 366 32.31 14.63 23.14
N THR A 367 31.40 14.85 24.09
CA THR A 367 30.03 15.30 23.81
C THR A 367 29.97 16.82 23.63
N GLU A 368 28.91 17.35 22.98
CA GLU A 368 28.77 18.77 22.61
C GLU A 368 28.89 19.78 23.78
N ASP A 369 28.76 19.33 25.03
CA ASP A 369 28.98 20.12 26.26
C ASP A 369 30.39 19.98 26.87
N GLY A 370 31.35 19.39 26.15
CA GLY A 370 32.78 19.41 26.49
C GLY A 370 33.26 18.39 27.54
N ARG A 371 32.49 17.33 27.85
CA ARG A 371 32.92 16.25 28.76
C ARG A 371 33.44 15.03 27.99
N GLN A 372 34.51 14.41 28.52
CA GLN A 372 35.21 13.28 27.92
C GLN A 372 34.77 11.93 28.52
N VAL A 373 34.32 10.98 27.69
CA VAL A 373 33.93 9.62 28.11
C VAL A 373 34.78 8.56 27.40
N LYS A 374 35.34 7.61 28.17
CA LYS A 374 36.25 6.55 27.68
C LYS A 374 35.48 5.30 27.23
N LEU A 375 35.58 4.91 25.96
CA LEU A 375 34.98 3.66 25.43
C LEU A 375 35.83 2.43 25.78
N LEU A 376 35.18 1.27 25.95
CA LEU A 376 35.82 -0.01 26.29
C LEU A 376 35.94 -0.88 25.03
N ASP A 377 37.09 -1.55 24.82
CA ASP A 377 37.33 -2.34 23.61
C ASP A 377 36.64 -3.71 23.64
N ASN A 378 36.17 -4.14 22.47
CA ASN A 378 35.40 -5.36 22.26
C ASN A 378 36.31 -6.61 22.35
N PRO A 379 36.11 -7.54 23.30
CA PRO A 379 37.06 -8.62 23.59
C PRO A 379 36.95 -9.85 22.67
N LEU A 380 36.21 -9.79 21.57
CA LEU A 380 36.05 -10.94 20.65
C LEU A 380 36.91 -10.79 19.39
N PRO A 381 37.66 -11.83 18.96
CA PRO A 381 38.48 -11.75 17.76
C PRO A 381 37.60 -11.61 16.51
N VAL A 382 37.89 -10.57 15.72
CA VAL A 382 37.17 -10.27 14.47
C VAL A 382 37.51 -11.33 13.40
N PRO A 383 36.55 -11.75 12.54
CA PRO A 383 36.78 -12.81 11.55
C PRO A 383 37.86 -12.45 10.53
N LYS A 384 38.77 -13.38 10.22
CA LYS A 384 39.85 -13.17 9.23
C LYS A 384 39.28 -12.92 7.83
N ARG A 385 39.81 -11.89 7.15
CA ARG A 385 39.45 -11.47 5.80
C ARG A 385 39.88 -12.53 4.78
N HIS A 386 38.95 -13.03 3.96
CA HIS A 386 39.25 -14.03 2.92
C HIS A 386 40.13 -13.43 1.80
N ILE A 387 41.26 -14.07 1.50
CA ILE A 387 42.11 -13.79 0.33
C ILE A 387 41.81 -14.88 -0.72
N LYS A 388 41.52 -14.49 -1.96
CA LYS A 388 41.28 -15.44 -3.06
C LYS A 388 42.60 -16.08 -3.49
N ARG A 389 42.60 -17.40 -3.66
CA ARG A 389 43.72 -18.18 -4.20
C ARG A 389 43.36 -18.58 -5.63
N GLU A 390 44.22 -18.25 -6.59
CA GLU A 390 44.11 -18.74 -7.97
C GLU A 390 44.78 -20.12 -8.05
N MET A 391 44.10 -21.06 -8.71
CA MET A 391 44.56 -22.45 -8.89
C MET A 391 44.94 -22.60 -10.36
N GLU A 392 46.20 -22.92 -10.64
CA GLU A 392 46.63 -23.37 -11.96
C GLU A 392 46.47 -24.89 -12.03
N PHE A 393 45.83 -25.37 -13.11
CA PHE A 393 45.65 -26.79 -13.39
C PHE A 393 46.78 -27.27 -14.29
N ASP A 394 47.52 -28.27 -13.82
CA ASP A 394 48.53 -28.97 -14.61
C ASP A 394 47.82 -30.01 -15.48
N LEU A 395 47.70 -29.74 -16.77
CA LEU A 395 47.15 -30.67 -17.77
C LEU A 395 48.31 -31.29 -18.53
N ASN A 396 48.90 -32.33 -17.95
CA ASN A 396 49.72 -33.29 -18.69
C ASN A 396 49.41 -34.71 -18.20
N ASP A 397 49.40 -35.63 -19.16
CA ASP A 397 49.24 -37.08 -19.04
C ASP A 397 47.83 -37.64 -18.79
N PHE A 398 47.05 -37.77 -19.87
CA PHE A 398 46.30 -38.99 -20.16
C PHE A 398 46.28 -39.25 -21.68
N SER A 399 47.41 -39.74 -22.19
CA SER A 399 47.41 -40.62 -23.35
C SER A 399 47.01 -42.03 -22.90
N ASP A 400 46.28 -42.72 -23.77
CA ASP A 400 45.77 -44.10 -23.69
C ASP A 400 44.46 -44.35 -22.93
N GLY A 401 43.42 -44.69 -23.72
CA GLY A 401 42.57 -45.81 -23.37
C GLY A 401 41.06 -45.61 -23.44
N LYS A 402 40.50 -45.80 -24.64
CA LYS A 402 39.13 -46.24 -24.96
C LYS A 402 37.96 -45.30 -24.62
N ASP A 403 37.47 -44.65 -25.68
CA ASP A 403 36.11 -44.16 -25.82
C ASP A 403 35.11 -45.33 -25.84
N ASP A 404 34.37 -45.51 -24.75
CA ASP A 404 33.13 -46.29 -24.72
C ASP A 404 31.97 -45.34 -24.37
N PHE A 405 31.37 -44.72 -25.39
CA PHE A 405 30.06 -44.07 -25.29
C PHE A 405 29.01 -44.97 -25.95
N ASP A 406 28.24 -45.68 -25.13
CA ASP A 406 26.90 -46.14 -25.50
C ASP A 406 26.00 -46.20 -24.25
N ILE A 407 24.76 -45.70 -24.45
CA ILE A 407 23.54 -45.57 -23.60
C ILE A 407 23.22 -44.16 -23.08
#